data_AF-A0A383DSU1-F1
#
_entry.id   AF-A0A383DSU1-F1
#
_cell.length_a   1.000
_cell.length_b   1.000
_cell.length_c   1.000
_cell.angle_alpha   90.00
_cell.angle_beta   90.00
_cell.angle_gamma   90.00
#
_symmetry.space_group_name_H-M   'P 1'
#
loop_
_entity.id
_entity.type
_entity.pdbx_description
1 polymer ?
#
loop_
_entity_poly.entity_id
_entity_poly.type
_entity_poly.pdbx_seq_one_letter_code
_entity_poly.pdbx_strand_id
1 'polypeptide(L)'
;TAYTKAGCEVVSSADVIWDSADIIMKVRMPDADETAMLSSGQTLISFLWPAQNPDLLERLTEKGVTALAMDSIPRISRAQKMDALSSMANIAGYRAVVEAAQHFGRFFTGQITAAGKVPPAKVLVIGAGVAGLAAIGAAKSMGAIVRAFDTRPEVKEQVESMDAEFLMLDFEDEDGSGDGGYAKVMSDEFIKAEMELFAEQAQDVDIIITTALIPGKPAPRLITAEMVGSMKDG
;
A
#
# COMPACT_ATOMS: atom_id res chain seq x y z
N THR A 1 0.46 10.30 -31.88
CA THR A 1 1.11 9.92 -30.60
C THR A 1 1.04 8.39 -30.42
N ALA A 2 1.56 7.82 -29.32
CA ALA A 2 1.36 6.40 -29.01
C ALA A 2 -0.14 6.02 -28.96
N TYR A 3 -0.99 6.92 -28.45
CA TYR A 3 -2.46 6.78 -28.44
C TYR A 3 -3.07 6.74 -29.85
N THR A 4 -2.68 7.65 -30.75
CA THR A 4 -3.16 7.63 -32.15
C THR A 4 -2.82 6.31 -32.84
N LYS A 5 -1.65 5.71 -32.56
CA LYS A 5 -1.25 4.41 -33.12
C LYS A 5 -2.12 3.25 -32.62
N ALA A 6 -2.73 3.38 -31.44
CA ALA A 6 -3.67 2.42 -30.88
C ALA A 6 -5.13 2.64 -31.35
N GLY A 7 -5.37 3.63 -32.23
CA GLY A 7 -6.70 3.95 -32.77
C GLY A 7 -7.49 4.98 -31.97
N CYS A 8 -6.88 5.63 -30.98
CA CYS A 8 -7.54 6.70 -30.23
C CYS A 8 -7.57 8.01 -31.03
N GLU A 9 -8.69 8.72 -30.96
CA GLU A 9 -8.76 10.13 -31.33
C GLU A 9 -8.14 10.98 -30.23
N VAL A 10 -7.26 11.91 -30.60
CA VAL A 10 -6.63 12.85 -29.65
C VAL A 10 -7.26 14.21 -29.87
N VAL A 11 -8.07 14.65 -28.91
CA VAL A 11 -8.78 15.93 -28.94
C VAL A 11 -7.93 17.08 -28.40
N SER A 12 -8.34 18.32 -28.70
CA SER A 12 -7.58 19.53 -28.38
C SER A 12 -7.73 20.04 -26.94
N SER A 13 -8.82 19.71 -26.25
CA SER A 13 -9.03 20.06 -24.84
C SER A 13 -9.81 18.97 -24.10
N ALA A 14 -9.73 19.00 -22.77
CA ALA A 14 -10.49 18.10 -21.91
C ALA A 14 -12.00 18.37 -22.01
N ASP A 15 -12.43 19.60 -22.28
CA ASP A 15 -13.86 19.96 -22.40
C ASP A 15 -14.57 19.12 -23.45
N VAL A 16 -13.88 18.83 -24.57
CA VAL A 16 -14.41 17.95 -25.62
C VAL A 16 -14.70 16.55 -25.07
N ILE A 17 -13.82 16.02 -24.22
CA ILE A 17 -14.01 14.71 -23.59
C ILE A 17 -15.22 14.73 -22.66
N TRP A 18 -15.34 15.77 -21.83
CA TRP A 18 -16.46 15.90 -20.88
C TRP A 18 -17.80 16.08 -21.58
N ASP A 19 -17.85 16.76 -22.72
CA ASP A 19 -19.07 17.02 -23.48
C ASP A 19 -19.51 15.81 -24.32
N SER A 20 -18.55 15.10 -24.94
CA SER A 20 -18.88 14.09 -25.96
C SER A 20 -18.77 12.63 -25.51
N ALA A 21 -18.13 12.33 -24.37
CA ALA A 21 -17.91 10.93 -23.96
C ALA A 21 -19.08 10.36 -23.17
N ASP A 22 -19.55 9.16 -23.53
CA ASP A 22 -20.55 8.42 -22.74
C ASP A 22 -19.93 7.82 -21.46
N ILE A 23 -18.65 7.43 -21.53
CA ILE A 23 -17.89 6.82 -20.43
C ILE A 23 -16.61 7.61 -20.22
N ILE A 24 -16.41 8.07 -18.99
CA ILE A 24 -15.25 8.83 -18.55
C ILE A 24 -14.46 8.01 -17.56
N MET A 25 -13.19 7.75 -17.90
CA MET A 25 -12.26 7.03 -17.03
C MET A 25 -11.20 7.97 -16.50
N LYS A 26 -11.06 8.01 -15.18
CA LYS A 26 -10.02 8.79 -14.48
C LYS A 26 -9.36 7.94 -13.40
N VAL A 27 -8.15 8.34 -13.01
CA VAL A 27 -7.47 7.71 -11.87
C VAL A 27 -8.11 8.18 -10.57
N ARG A 28 -7.96 9.48 -10.25
CA ARG A 28 -8.55 10.09 -9.04
C ARG A 28 -9.96 10.59 -9.31
N MET A 29 -10.71 10.83 -8.23
CA MET A 29 -12.02 11.49 -8.28
C MET A 29 -11.93 12.83 -9.03
N PRO A 30 -13.00 13.25 -9.71
CA PRO A 30 -13.05 14.57 -10.31
C PRO A 30 -13.03 15.64 -9.21
N ASP A 31 -12.41 16.78 -9.50
CA ASP A 31 -12.57 17.97 -8.66
C ASP A 31 -13.94 18.63 -8.87
N ALA A 32 -14.17 19.77 -8.19
CA ALA A 32 -15.45 20.46 -8.25
C ALA A 32 -15.78 20.98 -9.66
N ASP A 33 -14.78 21.47 -10.40
CA ASP A 33 -14.96 22.03 -11.73
C ASP A 33 -15.21 20.91 -12.74
N GLU A 34 -14.45 19.82 -12.65
CA GLU A 34 -14.64 18.61 -13.45
C GLU A 34 -16.02 17.97 -13.19
N THR A 35 -16.47 17.95 -11.92
CA THR A 35 -17.80 17.43 -11.58
C THR A 35 -18.91 18.30 -12.20
N ALA A 36 -18.70 19.61 -12.31
CA ALA A 36 -19.65 20.52 -12.94
C ALA A 36 -19.75 20.30 -14.46
N MET A 37 -18.70 19.77 -15.10
CA MET A 37 -18.67 19.45 -16.53
C MET A 37 -19.40 18.14 -16.87
N LEU A 38 -19.67 17.28 -15.88
CA LEU A 38 -20.44 16.06 -16.10
C LEU A 38 -21.87 16.35 -16.51
N SER A 39 -22.37 15.50 -17.41
CA SER A 39 -23.71 15.52 -17.97
C SER A 39 -24.50 14.26 -17.58
N SER A 40 -25.83 14.39 -17.56
CA SER A 40 -26.74 13.29 -17.21
C SER A 40 -26.60 12.12 -18.18
N GLY A 41 -26.62 10.89 -17.63
CA GLY A 41 -26.46 9.66 -18.40
C GLY A 41 -25.01 9.21 -18.62
N GLN A 42 -24.01 10.05 -18.32
CA GLN A 42 -22.61 9.64 -18.40
C GLN A 42 -22.25 8.61 -17.32
N THR A 43 -21.29 7.75 -17.63
CA THR A 43 -20.67 6.82 -16.69
C THR A 43 -19.29 7.30 -16.28
N LEU A 44 -19.06 7.51 -14.99
CA LEU A 44 -17.76 7.84 -14.42
C LEU A 44 -17.11 6.61 -13.78
N ILE A 45 -15.90 6.25 -14.19
CA ILE A 45 -15.09 5.18 -13.60
C ILE A 45 -13.81 5.79 -13.02
N SER A 46 -13.69 5.81 -11.69
CA SER A 46 -12.51 6.34 -10.99
C SER A 46 -12.47 5.88 -9.54
N PHE A 47 -11.39 6.21 -8.81
CA PHE A 47 -11.43 6.19 -7.35
C PHE A 47 -12.33 7.32 -6.82
N LEU A 48 -13.26 7.00 -5.93
CA LEU A 48 -14.26 7.95 -5.39
C LEU A 48 -14.27 8.02 -3.86
N TRP A 49 -13.90 6.94 -3.17
CA TRP A 49 -13.94 6.84 -1.71
C TRP A 49 -15.30 7.29 -1.13
N PRO A 50 -16.42 6.61 -1.46
CA PRO A 50 -17.78 7.09 -1.18
C PRO A 50 -18.03 7.41 0.30
N ALA A 51 -17.49 6.60 1.21
CA ALA A 51 -17.68 6.78 2.64
C ALA A 51 -17.02 8.07 3.19
N GLN A 52 -16.03 8.61 2.49
CA GLN A 52 -15.27 9.80 2.91
C GLN A 52 -15.72 11.07 2.18
N ASN A 53 -16.48 10.95 1.09
CA ASN A 53 -16.81 12.08 0.20
C ASN A 53 -18.33 12.17 -0.09
N PRO A 54 -19.18 12.39 0.94
CA PRO A 54 -20.63 12.46 0.75
C PRO A 54 -21.04 13.59 -0.22
N ASP A 55 -20.40 14.75 -0.12
CA ASP A 55 -20.70 15.91 -0.97
C ASP A 55 -20.45 15.64 -2.46
N LEU A 56 -19.44 14.83 -2.78
CA LEU A 56 -19.18 14.41 -4.17
C LEU A 56 -20.30 13.51 -4.68
N LEU A 57 -20.76 12.56 -3.85
CA LEU A 57 -21.84 11.64 -4.23
C LEU A 57 -23.16 12.40 -4.46
N GLU A 58 -23.46 13.40 -3.64
CA GLU A 58 -24.63 14.26 -3.80
C GLU A 58 -24.60 14.96 -5.17
N ARG A 59 -23.47 15.62 -5.50
CA ARG A 59 -23.30 16.29 -6.80
C ARG A 59 -23.42 15.35 -8.00
N LEU A 60 -22.81 14.16 -7.91
CA LEU A 60 -22.91 13.14 -8.98
C LEU A 60 -24.36 12.65 -9.15
N THR A 61 -25.09 12.53 -8.04
CA THR A 61 -26.51 12.16 -8.04
C THR A 61 -27.38 13.24 -8.66
N GLU A 62 -27.19 14.51 -8.27
CA GLU A 62 -27.90 15.65 -8.85
C GLU A 62 -27.69 15.77 -10.36
N LYS A 63 -26.48 15.44 -10.83
CA LYS A 63 -26.13 15.42 -12.26
C LYS A 63 -26.72 14.23 -13.01
N GLY A 64 -27.20 13.19 -12.34
CA GLY A 64 -27.69 11.97 -12.99
C GLY A 64 -26.57 11.12 -13.61
N VAL A 65 -25.39 11.11 -13.00
CA VAL A 65 -24.22 10.34 -13.43
C VAL A 65 -24.24 8.93 -12.83
N THR A 66 -23.93 7.91 -13.62
CA THR A 66 -23.64 6.57 -13.09
C THR A 66 -22.18 6.49 -12.67
N ALA A 67 -21.90 6.29 -11.39
CA ALA A 67 -20.53 6.28 -10.86
C ALA A 67 -20.09 4.86 -10.45
N LEU A 68 -18.96 4.39 -10.99
CA LEU A 68 -18.30 3.14 -10.62
C LEU A 68 -17.03 3.44 -9.81
N ALA A 69 -17.12 3.25 -8.50
CA ALA A 69 -16.01 3.46 -7.57
C ALA A 69 -15.03 2.29 -7.60
N MET A 70 -13.81 2.53 -8.11
CA MET A 70 -12.76 1.51 -8.22
C MET A 70 -12.24 1.04 -6.85
N ASP A 71 -12.33 1.87 -5.81
CA ASP A 71 -12.00 1.53 -4.42
C ASP A 71 -13.06 0.64 -3.74
N SER A 72 -14.23 0.48 -4.35
CA SER A 72 -15.35 -0.30 -3.81
C SER A 72 -15.51 -1.67 -4.48
N ILE A 73 -14.50 -2.12 -5.24
CA ILE A 73 -14.50 -3.45 -5.85
C ILE A 73 -14.48 -4.53 -4.76
N PRO A 74 -15.44 -5.48 -4.75
CA PRO A 74 -15.46 -6.54 -3.74
C PRO A 74 -14.20 -7.41 -3.80
N ARG A 75 -13.63 -7.71 -2.62
CA ARG A 75 -12.45 -8.56 -2.48
C ARG A 75 -12.80 -10.04 -2.56
N ILE A 76 -13.14 -10.48 -3.77
CA ILE A 76 -13.48 -11.86 -4.12
C ILE A 76 -12.63 -12.34 -5.28
N SER A 77 -12.34 -13.64 -5.37
CA SER A 77 -11.39 -14.20 -6.34
C SER A 77 -11.67 -13.80 -7.79
N ARG A 78 -12.94 -13.76 -8.21
CA ARG A 78 -13.33 -13.36 -9.58
C ARG A 78 -13.06 -11.89 -9.92
N ALA A 79 -12.96 -11.02 -8.90
CA ALA A 79 -12.79 -9.58 -9.06
C ALA A 79 -11.34 -9.11 -8.88
N GLN A 80 -10.42 -9.99 -8.49
CA GLN A 80 -9.01 -9.66 -8.26
C GLN A 80 -8.34 -8.97 -9.46
N LYS A 81 -8.71 -9.35 -10.69
CA LYS A 81 -8.16 -8.73 -11.92
C LYS A 81 -8.58 -7.27 -12.12
N MET A 82 -9.63 -6.82 -11.43
CA MET A 82 -10.14 -5.46 -11.49
C MET A 82 -9.71 -4.64 -10.26
N ASP A 83 -9.12 -5.27 -9.24
CA ASP A 83 -8.75 -4.61 -7.99
C ASP A 83 -7.59 -3.63 -8.21
N ALA A 84 -7.96 -2.36 -8.36
CA ALA A 84 -7.04 -1.26 -8.53
C ALA A 84 -6.25 -0.96 -7.25
N LEU A 85 -6.81 -1.22 -6.05
CA LEU A 85 -6.12 -1.00 -4.78
C LEU A 85 -4.94 -1.97 -4.63
N SER A 86 -5.16 -3.25 -4.93
CA SER A 86 -4.10 -4.25 -4.92
C SER A 86 -3.01 -3.92 -5.94
N SER A 87 -3.40 -3.46 -7.14
CA SER A 87 -2.44 -3.04 -8.17
C SER A 87 -1.57 -1.88 -7.71
N MET A 88 -2.17 -0.84 -7.12
CA MET A 88 -1.42 0.31 -6.61
C MET A 88 -0.58 -0.04 -5.38
N ALA A 89 -1.08 -0.89 -4.49
CA ALA A 89 -0.35 -1.35 -3.30
C ALA A 89 0.91 -2.13 -3.69
N ASN A 90 0.83 -3.00 -4.71
CA ASN A 90 1.99 -3.75 -5.21
C ASN A 90 3.08 -2.80 -5.73
N ILE A 91 2.70 -1.81 -6.54
CA ILE A 91 3.62 -0.77 -7.04
C ILE A 91 4.21 0.03 -5.87
N ALA A 92 3.40 0.42 -4.90
CA ALA A 92 3.83 1.20 -3.74
C ALA A 92 4.86 0.43 -2.88
N GLY A 93 4.64 -0.87 -2.64
CA GLY A 93 5.58 -1.71 -1.89
C GLY A 93 6.93 -1.85 -2.59
N TYR A 94 6.94 -2.09 -3.91
CA TYR A 94 8.16 -2.08 -4.70
C TYR A 94 8.85 -0.71 -4.66
N ARG A 95 8.08 0.37 -4.87
CA ARG A 95 8.62 1.73 -4.90
C ARG A 95 9.22 2.13 -3.56
N ALA A 96 8.63 1.73 -2.43
CA ALA A 96 9.15 2.00 -1.10
C ALA A 96 10.59 1.49 -0.92
N VAL A 97 10.91 0.30 -1.45
CA VAL A 97 12.27 -0.24 -1.40
C VAL A 97 13.23 0.54 -2.30
N VAL A 98 12.77 0.97 -3.48
CA VAL A 98 13.58 1.81 -4.38
C VAL A 98 13.89 3.17 -3.74
N GLU A 99 12.91 3.80 -3.10
CA GLU A 99 13.13 5.06 -2.37
C GLU A 99 14.07 4.85 -1.18
N ALA A 100 13.88 3.78 -0.42
CA ALA A 100 14.76 3.45 0.70
C ALA A 100 16.20 3.26 0.23
N ALA A 101 16.43 2.52 -0.86
CA ALA A 101 17.75 2.33 -1.44
C ALA A 101 18.38 3.62 -2.00
N GLN A 102 17.57 4.53 -2.53
CA GLN A 102 18.03 5.84 -3.00
C GLN A 102 18.52 6.74 -1.87
N HIS A 103 17.88 6.65 -0.70
CA HIS A 103 18.21 7.48 0.46
C HIS A 103 19.23 6.82 1.40
N PHE A 104 19.35 5.49 1.38
CA PHE A 104 20.24 4.75 2.27
C PHE A 104 21.69 4.78 1.78
N GLY A 105 22.61 5.21 2.67
CA GLY A 105 24.02 5.43 2.32
C GLY A 105 24.90 4.18 2.22
N ARG A 106 24.34 2.97 2.35
CA ARG A 106 25.08 1.69 2.32
C ARG A 106 24.48 0.71 1.32
N PHE A 107 25.20 -0.37 1.02
CA PHE A 107 24.70 -1.42 0.14
C PHE A 107 23.58 -2.23 0.81
N PHE A 108 22.54 -2.56 0.02
CA PHE A 108 21.56 -3.57 0.41
C PHE A 108 22.19 -4.97 0.43
N THR A 109 22.91 -5.31 -0.64
CA THR A 109 23.55 -6.61 -0.79
C THR A 109 24.83 -6.68 0.05
N GLY A 110 24.97 -7.74 0.84
CA GLY A 110 26.24 -8.06 1.51
C GLY A 110 27.29 -8.51 0.51
N GLN A 111 28.53 -8.06 0.67
CA GLN A 111 29.62 -8.33 -0.28
C GLN A 111 30.91 -8.64 0.45
N ILE A 112 31.71 -9.55 -0.10
CA ILE A 112 33.11 -9.74 0.28
C ILE A 112 33.96 -9.11 -0.82
N THR A 113 34.73 -8.09 -0.45
CA THR A 113 35.61 -7.36 -1.38
C THR A 113 37.05 -7.51 -0.93
N ALA A 114 38.00 -7.07 -1.77
CA ALA A 114 39.40 -6.97 -1.38
C ALA A 114 39.64 -6.05 -0.17
N ALA A 115 38.74 -5.07 0.06
CA ALA A 115 38.81 -4.13 1.18
C ALA A 115 38.13 -4.63 2.46
N GLY A 116 37.54 -5.83 2.44
CA GLY A 116 36.85 -6.43 3.59
C GLY A 116 35.41 -6.83 3.28
N LYS A 117 34.72 -7.29 4.34
CA LYS A 117 33.33 -7.75 4.29
C LYS A 117 32.37 -6.61 4.63
N VAL A 118 31.41 -6.35 3.75
CA VAL A 118 30.28 -5.44 3.99
C VAL A 118 29.04 -6.29 4.30
N PRO A 119 28.41 -6.13 5.48
CA PRO A 119 27.17 -6.85 5.79
C PRO A 119 26.00 -6.36 4.92
N PRO A 120 25.00 -7.21 4.64
CA PRO A 120 23.77 -6.78 3.98
C PRO A 120 22.96 -5.83 4.88
N ALA A 121 22.13 -4.99 4.26
CA ALA A 121 21.15 -4.20 4.98
C ALA A 121 20.09 -5.09 5.63
N LYS A 122 19.54 -4.63 6.76
CA LYS A 122 18.43 -5.25 7.47
C LYS A 122 17.17 -4.41 7.29
N VAL A 123 16.13 -5.01 6.74
CA VAL A 123 14.84 -4.35 6.47
C VAL A 123 13.75 -4.99 7.32
N LEU A 124 13.04 -4.19 8.10
CA LEU A 124 11.81 -4.59 8.78
C LEU A 124 10.60 -4.12 7.97
N VAL A 125 9.66 -5.02 7.68
CA VAL A 125 8.38 -4.70 7.04
C VAL A 125 7.25 -4.94 8.04
N ILE A 126 6.51 -3.88 8.39
CA ILE A 126 5.38 -3.95 9.33
C ILE A 126 4.08 -3.91 8.53
N GLY A 127 3.33 -5.01 8.57
CA GLY A 127 2.22 -5.33 7.69
C GLY A 127 2.68 -6.11 6.47
N ALA A 128 2.13 -7.30 6.27
CA ALA A 128 2.34 -8.22 5.14
C ALA A 128 1.08 -8.35 4.28
N GLY A 129 0.42 -7.21 4.01
CA GLY A 129 -0.56 -7.09 2.92
C GLY A 129 0.14 -7.02 1.55
N VAL A 130 -0.61 -6.67 0.50
CA VAL A 130 -0.07 -6.61 -0.89
C VAL A 130 1.16 -5.71 -1.01
N ALA A 131 1.15 -4.53 -0.36
CA ALA A 131 2.30 -3.63 -0.33
C ALA A 131 3.48 -4.20 0.47
N GLY A 132 3.20 -4.79 1.63
CA GLY A 132 4.22 -5.43 2.48
C GLY A 132 4.93 -6.57 1.76
N LEU A 133 4.18 -7.50 1.16
CA LEU A 133 4.74 -8.61 0.39
C LEU A 133 5.56 -8.11 -0.82
N ALA A 134 5.10 -7.08 -1.52
CA ALA A 134 5.86 -6.47 -2.61
C ALA A 134 7.18 -5.86 -2.12
N ALA A 135 7.18 -5.20 -0.95
CA ALA A 135 8.37 -4.66 -0.32
C ALA A 135 9.33 -5.77 0.12
N ILE A 136 8.83 -6.85 0.72
CA ILE A 136 9.61 -8.03 1.10
C ILE A 136 10.32 -8.60 -0.12
N GLY A 137 9.57 -8.87 -1.21
CA GLY A 137 10.15 -9.42 -2.44
C GLY A 137 11.21 -8.52 -3.07
N ALA A 138 10.95 -7.21 -3.13
CA ALA A 138 11.91 -6.26 -3.66
C ALA A 138 13.19 -6.18 -2.81
N ALA A 139 13.08 -6.04 -1.48
CA ALA A 139 14.22 -5.97 -0.58
C ALA A 139 15.05 -7.26 -0.58
N LYS A 140 14.37 -8.42 -0.58
CA LYS A 140 15.02 -9.74 -0.71
C LYS A 140 15.77 -9.88 -2.03
N SER A 141 15.18 -9.46 -3.15
CA SER A 141 15.84 -9.50 -4.47
C SER A 141 17.09 -8.62 -4.54
N MET A 142 17.16 -7.57 -3.72
CA MET A 142 18.34 -6.69 -3.57
C MET A 142 19.38 -7.25 -2.57
N GLY A 143 19.15 -8.42 -1.99
CA GLY A 143 20.10 -9.10 -1.10
C GLY A 143 20.08 -8.62 0.36
N ALA A 144 19.02 -7.92 0.78
CA ALA A 144 18.83 -7.56 2.17
C ALA A 144 18.40 -8.76 3.03
N ILE A 145 18.67 -8.69 4.33
CA ILE A 145 18.02 -9.52 5.34
C ILE A 145 16.68 -8.87 5.63
N VAL A 146 15.58 -9.60 5.44
CA VAL A 146 14.23 -9.06 5.62
C VAL A 146 13.54 -9.78 6.77
N ARG A 147 13.02 -8.98 7.69
CA ARG A 147 12.11 -9.39 8.76
C ARG A 147 10.76 -8.77 8.49
N ALA A 148 9.69 -9.48 8.79
CA ALA A 148 8.35 -8.95 8.65
C ALA A 148 7.47 -9.31 9.83
N PHE A 149 6.53 -8.42 10.15
CA PHE A 149 5.54 -8.63 11.19
C PHE A 149 4.15 -8.33 10.61
N ASP A 150 3.17 -9.17 10.92
CA ASP A 150 1.75 -8.91 10.67
C ASP A 150 0.95 -9.56 11.81
N THR A 151 -0.16 -8.96 12.19
CA THR A 151 -1.04 -9.49 13.25
C THR A 151 -1.80 -10.74 12.80
N ARG A 152 -1.84 -11.01 11.50
CA ARG A 152 -2.52 -12.15 10.90
C ARG A 152 -1.56 -13.35 10.80
N PRO A 153 -1.85 -14.50 11.43
CA PRO A 153 -0.97 -15.66 11.36
C PRO A 153 -0.93 -16.31 9.96
N GLU A 154 -1.99 -16.18 9.15
CA GLU A 154 -2.10 -16.82 7.84
C GLU A 154 -1.15 -16.27 6.78
N VAL A 155 -0.56 -15.09 7.00
CA VAL A 155 0.46 -14.53 6.09
C VAL A 155 1.87 -15.01 6.40
N LYS A 156 2.08 -15.75 7.50
CA LYS A 156 3.38 -16.30 7.89
C LYS A 156 4.01 -17.14 6.78
N GLU A 157 3.26 -18.12 6.26
CA GLU A 157 3.74 -19.01 5.19
C GLU A 157 4.11 -18.22 3.93
N GLN A 158 3.38 -17.13 3.64
CA GLN A 158 3.67 -16.26 2.50
C GLN A 158 4.99 -15.53 2.70
N VAL A 159 5.22 -14.94 3.88
CA VAL A 159 6.47 -14.25 4.21
C VAL A 159 7.65 -15.21 4.17
N GLU A 160 7.53 -16.38 4.80
CA GLU A 160 8.59 -17.39 4.85
C GLU A 160 8.91 -17.96 3.46
N SER A 161 7.90 -18.12 2.59
CA SER A 161 8.11 -18.55 1.19
C SER A 161 8.93 -17.56 0.35
N MET A 162 9.07 -16.31 0.83
CA MET A 162 9.88 -15.26 0.21
C MET A 162 11.26 -15.13 0.88
N ASP A 163 11.68 -16.11 1.68
CA ASP A 163 12.93 -16.13 2.45
C ASP A 163 13.06 -14.96 3.45
N ALA A 164 11.94 -14.45 3.96
CA ALA A 164 11.91 -13.44 5.03
C ALA A 164 11.57 -14.09 6.38
N GLU A 165 12.13 -13.52 7.45
CA GLU A 165 11.86 -13.95 8.83
C GLU A 165 10.52 -13.36 9.29
N PHE A 166 9.55 -14.21 9.66
CA PHE A 166 8.28 -13.75 10.22
C PHE A 166 8.41 -13.62 11.74
N LEU A 167 8.29 -12.40 12.25
CA LEU A 167 8.30 -12.10 13.67
C LEU A 167 6.91 -12.38 14.25
N MET A 168 6.85 -13.21 15.29
CA MET A 168 5.60 -13.52 16.01
C MET A 168 5.69 -13.04 17.44
N LEU A 169 4.56 -12.57 17.96
CA LEU A 169 4.33 -12.41 19.39
C LEU A 169 3.61 -13.66 19.89
N ASP A 170 4.06 -14.22 20.99
CA ASP A 170 3.51 -15.45 21.54
C ASP A 170 2.26 -15.14 22.38
N PHE A 171 1.10 -15.11 21.72
CA PHE A 171 -0.22 -14.95 22.35
C PHE A 171 -1.17 -16.01 21.79
N GLU A 172 -1.42 -17.07 22.56
CA GLU A 172 -2.17 -18.26 22.12
C GLU A 172 -3.64 -17.98 21.75
N ASP A 173 -4.24 -16.88 22.21
CA ASP A 173 -5.70 -16.63 22.15
C ASP A 173 -6.13 -15.40 21.31
N GLU A 174 -5.22 -14.68 20.63
CA GLU A 174 -5.55 -13.46 19.86
C GLU A 174 -5.22 -13.56 18.37
N ASP A 175 -6.17 -14.06 17.58
CA ASP A 175 -6.10 -14.01 16.11
C ASP A 175 -6.45 -12.59 15.61
N GLY A 176 -5.48 -11.88 15.01
CA GLY A 176 -5.64 -10.54 14.45
C GLY A 176 -6.42 -10.45 13.14
N SER A 177 -6.94 -11.58 12.63
CA SER A 177 -7.75 -11.65 11.42
C SER A 177 -9.10 -10.95 11.57
N GLY A 178 -9.45 -10.13 10.59
CA GLY A 178 -10.76 -9.48 10.42
C GLY A 178 -11.40 -9.79 9.07
N ASP A 179 -12.54 -9.15 8.78
CA ASP A 179 -13.30 -9.44 7.56
C ASP A 179 -12.58 -9.02 6.27
N GLY A 180 -12.70 -9.84 5.23
CA GLY A 180 -12.19 -9.52 3.88
C GLY A 180 -10.66 -9.48 3.77
N GLY A 181 -9.95 -10.17 4.67
CA GLY A 181 -8.49 -10.23 4.71
C GLY A 181 -7.83 -8.98 5.31
N TYR A 182 -8.57 -8.15 6.04
CA TYR A 182 -8.02 -7.03 6.81
C TYR A 182 -7.73 -7.44 8.25
N ALA A 183 -6.81 -6.75 8.92
CA ALA A 183 -6.56 -6.93 10.36
C ALA A 183 -7.61 -6.20 11.23
N LYS A 184 -7.89 -6.72 12.42
CA LYS A 184 -8.73 -6.07 13.45
C LYS A 184 -7.90 -5.32 14.49
N VAL A 185 -8.57 -4.59 15.39
CA VAL A 185 -7.90 -3.92 16.53
C VAL A 185 -7.58 -4.97 17.61
N MET A 186 -6.34 -4.96 18.10
CA MET A 186 -5.81 -5.91 19.09
C MET A 186 -5.97 -5.41 20.53
N SER A 187 -5.75 -6.26 21.52
CA SER A 187 -5.80 -5.86 22.94
C SER A 187 -4.64 -4.93 23.33
N ASP A 188 -4.80 -4.22 24.44
CA ASP A 188 -3.75 -3.33 24.97
C ASP A 188 -2.46 -4.11 25.33
N GLU A 189 -2.59 -5.37 25.76
CA GLU A 189 -1.47 -6.25 26.09
C GLU A 189 -0.70 -6.66 24.82
N PHE A 190 -1.43 -7.02 23.76
CA PHE A 190 -0.84 -7.32 22.46
C PHE A 190 -0.11 -6.09 21.89
N ILE A 191 -0.77 -4.92 21.91
CA ILE A 191 -0.18 -3.67 21.43
C ILE A 191 1.09 -3.35 22.20
N LYS A 192 1.11 -3.55 23.52
CA LYS A 192 2.32 -3.33 24.33
C LYS A 192 3.47 -4.24 23.89
N ALA A 193 3.22 -5.54 23.72
CA ALA A 193 4.23 -6.49 23.28
C ALA A 193 4.70 -6.21 21.84
N GLU A 194 3.79 -5.81 20.96
CA GLU A 194 4.08 -5.36 19.59
C GLU A 194 5.02 -4.15 19.58
N MET A 195 4.75 -3.15 20.43
CA MET A 195 5.61 -1.97 20.54
C MET A 195 6.97 -2.31 21.15
N GLU A 196 7.05 -3.23 22.11
CA GLU A 196 8.32 -3.72 22.66
C GLU A 196 9.16 -4.43 21.59
N LEU A 197 8.54 -5.30 20.79
CA LEU A 197 9.19 -5.94 19.65
C LEU A 197 9.72 -4.91 18.64
N PHE A 198 8.92 -3.90 18.28
CA PHE A 198 9.36 -2.86 17.35
C PHE A 198 10.50 -2.01 17.91
N ALA A 199 10.49 -1.69 19.20
CA ALA A 199 11.59 -0.99 19.86
C ALA A 199 12.91 -1.79 19.85
N GLU A 200 12.83 -3.11 20.02
CA GLU A 200 13.99 -4.00 19.93
C GLU A 200 14.51 -4.06 18.48
N GLN A 201 13.61 -4.26 17.51
CA GLN A 201 14.00 -4.35 16.11
C GLN A 201 14.57 -3.04 15.58
N ALA A 202 14.02 -1.88 15.97
CA ALA A 202 14.47 -0.56 15.52
C ALA A 202 15.97 -0.31 15.81
N GLN A 203 16.50 -0.86 16.90
CA GLN A 203 17.93 -0.71 17.25
C GLN A 203 18.86 -1.49 16.32
N ASP A 204 18.36 -2.57 15.69
CA ASP A 204 19.17 -3.46 14.86
C ASP A 204 18.97 -3.25 13.36
N VAL A 205 17.76 -2.93 12.91
CA VAL A 205 17.46 -2.79 11.48
C VAL A 205 17.95 -1.46 10.93
N ASP A 206 18.21 -1.43 9.62
CA ASP A 206 18.64 -0.22 8.92
C ASP A 206 17.45 0.52 8.30
N ILE A 207 16.39 -0.21 7.89
CA ILE A 207 15.24 0.33 7.16
C ILE A 207 13.96 -0.27 7.74
N ILE A 208 12.95 0.56 7.98
CA ILE A 208 11.60 0.13 8.38
C ILE A 208 10.58 0.59 7.33
N ILE A 209 9.78 -0.34 6.81
CA ILE A 209 8.68 -0.07 5.89
C ILE A 209 7.37 -0.41 6.58
N THR A 210 6.57 0.60 6.91
CA THR A 210 5.25 0.42 7.55
C THR A 210 4.13 0.46 6.52
N THR A 211 3.33 -0.59 6.45
CA THR A 211 2.18 -0.72 5.53
C THR A 211 0.85 -1.04 6.24
N ALA A 212 0.85 -1.07 7.58
CA ALA A 212 -0.33 -1.27 8.39
C ALA A 212 -1.35 -0.13 8.18
N LEU A 213 -2.48 -0.46 7.55
CA LEU A 213 -3.57 0.48 7.27
C LEU A 213 -4.91 -0.21 7.47
N ILE A 214 -5.79 0.42 8.26
CA ILE A 214 -7.18 0.01 8.42
C ILE A 214 -8.06 1.01 7.66
N PRO A 215 -8.82 0.58 6.63
CA PRO A 215 -9.67 1.48 5.86
C PRO A 215 -10.63 2.28 6.75
N GLY A 216 -10.72 3.59 6.49
CA GLY A 216 -11.62 4.48 7.22
C GLY A 216 -11.18 4.84 8.64
N LYS A 217 -10.02 4.35 9.11
CA LYS A 217 -9.45 4.73 10.41
C LYS A 217 -8.07 5.39 10.23
N PRO A 218 -7.64 6.22 11.18
CA PRO A 218 -6.25 6.67 11.23
C PRO A 218 -5.31 5.46 11.27
N ALA A 219 -4.17 5.56 10.59
CA ALA A 219 -3.14 4.53 10.65
C ALA A 219 -2.60 4.41 12.10
N PRO A 220 -2.31 3.19 12.58
CA PRO A 220 -1.74 3.00 13.90
C PRO A 220 -0.34 3.58 13.98
N ARG A 221 -0.01 4.19 15.14
CA ARG A 221 1.32 4.75 15.40
C ARG A 221 2.26 3.66 15.93
N LEU A 222 2.80 2.86 15.02
CA LEU A 222 3.61 1.68 15.35
C LEU A 222 5.10 1.98 15.59
N ILE A 223 5.63 3.05 14.97
CA ILE A 223 7.01 3.52 15.19
C ILE A 223 6.95 4.88 15.88
N THR A 224 7.45 4.96 17.12
CA THR A 224 7.48 6.20 17.90
C THR A 224 8.73 7.02 17.61
N ALA A 225 8.72 8.31 17.97
CA ALA A 225 9.90 9.15 17.85
C ALA A 225 11.09 8.63 18.67
N GLU A 226 10.83 7.99 19.81
CA GLU A 226 11.86 7.35 20.63
C GLU A 226 12.49 6.14 19.92
N MET A 227 11.68 5.31 19.27
CA MET A 227 12.17 4.18 18.46
C MET A 227 13.01 4.69 17.27
N VAL A 228 12.59 5.76 16.59
CA VAL A 228 13.40 6.37 15.54
C VAL A 228 14.72 6.91 16.10
N GLY A 229 14.69 7.55 17.27
CA GLY A 229 15.87 8.07 17.94
C GLY A 229 16.84 7.00 18.44
N SER A 230 16.42 5.73 18.55
CA SER A 230 17.29 4.61 18.91
C SER A 230 17.85 3.86 17.70
N MET A 231 17.41 4.19 16.48
CA MET A 231 17.96 3.62 15.25
C MET A 231 19.41 4.06 15.02
N LYS A 232 20.11 3.30 14.19
CA LYS A 232 21.47 3.65 13.74
C LYS A 232 21.43 4.89 12.85
N ASP A 233 22.44 5.75 12.97
CA ASP A 233 22.63 6.87 12.05
C ASP A 233 22.83 6.36 10.60
N GLY A 234 22.00 6.86 9.68
CA GLY A 234 22.04 6.55 8.24
C GLY A 234 20.67 6.20 7.69
#